data_AF-K1T7F7-F1
#
_entry.id   AF-K1T7F7-F1
#
_cell.length_a   1.000
_cell.length_b   1.000
_cell.length_c   1.000
_cell.angle_alpha   90.00
_cell.angle_beta   90.00
_cell.angle_gamma   90.00
#
_symmetry.space_group_name_H-M   'P 1'
#
loop_
_entity.id
_entity.type
_entity.pdbx_description
1 polymer ?
#
loop_
_entity_poly.entity_id
_entity_poly.type
_entity_poly.pdbx_seq_one_letter_code
_entity_poly.pdbx_strand_id
1 'polypeptide(L)' 'MICAACPRACHTDREYDKPSHGFCKMPYNAVIARAALHMWEEPVISGENGSGAIFFSGCSLR' A
#
# COMPACT_ATOMS: atom_id res chain seq x y z
N MET A 1 -9.08 -0.26 14.85
CA MET A 1 -9.87 -1.23 14.05
C MET A 1 -9.10 -2.54 13.84
N ILE A 2 -9.73 -3.70 14.04
CA ILE A 2 -9.16 -5.03 13.75
C ILE A 2 -8.95 -5.21 12.24
N CYS A 3 -7.74 -5.59 11.82
CA CYS A 3 -7.39 -5.72 10.40
C CYS A 3 -7.25 -7.18 9.93
N ALA A 4 -7.89 -7.49 8.79
CA ALA A 4 -7.79 -8.77 8.08
C ALA A 4 -7.34 -8.62 6.61
N ALA A 5 -6.74 -7.48 6.23
CA ALA A 5 -6.46 -7.14 4.83
C ALA A 5 -5.31 -7.95 4.18
N CYS A 6 -4.43 -8.56 4.98
CA CYS A 6 -3.31 -9.35 4.47
C CYS A 6 -3.56 -10.85 4.68
N PRO A 7 -3.00 -11.74 3.84
CA PRO A 7 -3.24 -13.18 3.90
C PRO A 7 -2.80 -13.84 5.22
N ARG A 8 -1.93 -13.19 6.01
CA ARG A 8 -1.57 -13.69 7.35
C ARG A 8 -2.68 -13.56 8.38
N ALA A 9 -3.73 -12.77 8.10
CA ALA A 9 -4.88 -12.56 8.97
C ALA A 9 -4.51 -12.38 10.46
N CYS A 10 -3.55 -11.49 10.78
CA CYS A 10 -3.05 -11.37 12.15
C CYS A 10 -4.06 -10.76 13.14
N HIS A 11 -5.19 -10.22 12.65
CA HIS A 11 -6.29 -9.64 13.45
C HIS A 11 -5.84 -8.64 14.53
N THR A 12 -4.68 -7.99 14.36
CA THR A 12 -4.25 -6.92 15.23
C THR A 12 -5.17 -5.71 15.08
N ASP A 13 -5.43 -5.05 16.21
CA ASP A 13 -6.03 -3.72 16.23
C ASP A 13 -5.03 -2.67 15.72
N ARG A 14 -5.45 -1.90 14.72
CA ARG A 14 -4.66 -0.81 14.15
C ARG A 14 -5.21 0.54 14.59
N GLU A 15 -4.28 1.44 14.91
CA GLU A 15 -4.53 2.86 15.15
C GLU A 15 -4.10 3.69 13.93
N TYR A 16 -4.72 4.86 13.75
CA TYR A 16 -4.30 5.84 12.75
C TYR A 16 -2.90 6.37 13.10
N ASP A 17 -2.06 6.53 12.07
CA ASP A 17 -0.73 7.17 12.13
C ASP A 17 0.26 6.56 13.12
N LYS A 18 -0.02 5.36 13.66
CA LYS A 18 0.85 4.64 14.59
C LYS A 18 1.14 3.22 14.09
N PRO A 19 2.40 2.75 14.14
CA PRO A 19 2.72 1.37 13.81
C PRO A 19 1.89 0.40 14.66
N SER A 20 1.32 -0.62 14.02
CA SER A 20 0.59 -1.66 14.74
C SER A 20 1.52 -2.74 15.26
N HIS A 21 1.05 -3.50 16.25
CA HIS A 21 1.77 -4.67 16.78
C HIS A 21 1.61 -5.93 15.91
N GLY A 22 0.92 -5.82 14.78
CA GLY A 22 0.68 -6.92 13.85
C GLY A 22 1.88 -7.19 12.97
N PHE A 23 1.85 -8.31 12.24
CA PHE A 23 3.01 -8.75 11.47
C PHE A 23 3.53 -7.68 10.48
N CYS A 24 2.62 -7.02 9.76
CA CYS A 24 3.00 -6.01 8.76
C CYS A 24 3.47 -4.68 9.37
N LYS A 25 3.28 -4.48 10.68
CA LYS A 25 3.58 -3.25 11.43
C LYS A 25 2.96 -1.95 10.89
N MET A 26 2.03 -2.05 9.94
CA MET A 26 1.41 -0.88 9.32
C MET A 26 0.38 -0.24 10.24
N PRO A 27 0.25 1.10 10.19
CA PRO A 27 -0.86 1.80 10.82
C PRO A 27 -2.19 1.48 10.12
N TYR A 28 -3.27 2.08 10.61
CA TYR A 28 -4.58 1.94 10.01
C TYR A 28 -4.66 2.58 8.61
N ASN A 29 -4.06 3.76 8.43
CA ASN A 29 -3.93 4.41 7.13
C ASN A 29 -2.90 3.70 6.24
N ALA A 30 -3.10 3.80 4.93
CA ALA A 30 -2.13 3.32 3.96
C ALA A 30 -0.86 4.19 4.02
N VAL A 31 0.31 3.55 3.93
CA VAL A 31 1.61 4.23 3.90
C VAL A 31 2.16 4.13 2.49
N ILE A 32 2.45 5.26 1.87
CA ILE A 32 3.04 5.33 0.53
C ILE A 32 4.56 5.30 0.66
N ALA A 33 5.20 4.32 0.04
CA ALA A 33 6.65 4.23 -0.08
C ALA A 33 7.17 5.14 -1.21
N ARG A 34 6.43 5.23 -2.32
CA ARG A 34 6.80 6.04 -3.49
C ARG A 34 5.56 6.41 -4.30
N ALA A 35 5.52 7.65 -4.78
CA ALA A 35 4.65 8.08 -5.86
C ALA A 35 5.54 8.62 -6.99
N ALA A 36 5.38 8.11 -8.21
CA ALA A 36 6.18 8.53 -9.34
C ALA A 36 5.40 8.40 -10.65
N LEU A 37 5.77 9.22 -11.64
CA LEU A 37 5.34 9.04 -13.01
C LEU A 37 5.84 7.69 -13.53
N HIS A 38 4.96 6.95 -14.20
CA HIS A 38 5.30 5.69 -14.83
C HIS A 38 5.55 5.95 -16.31
N MET A 39 6.81 6.23 -16.62
CA MET A 39 7.20 6.58 -17.97
C MET A 39 7.17 5.35 -18.88
N TRP A 40 6.80 5.57 -20.14
CA TRP A 40 6.87 4.56 -21.20
C TRP A 40 5.86 3.40 -21.06
N GLU A 41 4.76 3.63 -20.34
CA GLU A 41 3.58 2.74 -20.40
C GLU A 41 2.96 2.75 -21.80
N GLU A 42 2.27 1.66 -22.14
CA GLU A 42 1.55 1.56 -23.40
C GLU A 42 0.50 2.68 -23.53
N PRO A 43 0.32 3.27 -24.73
CA PRO A 43 -0.59 4.41 -24.91
C PRO A 43 -2.03 4.15 -24.48
N VAL A 44 -2.52 2.92 -24.67
CA VAL A 44 -3.89 2.53 -24.28
C VAL A 44 -4.10 2.50 -22.77
N ILE A 45 -3.03 2.31 -21.99
CA ILE A 45 -3.06 2.26 -20.52
C ILE A 45 -2.74 3.64 -19.93
N SER A 46 -1.91 4.43 -20.61
CA SER A 46 -1.50 5.78 -20.21
C SER A 46 -2.64 6.81 -20.19
N GLY A 47 -3.70 6.58 -20.97
CA GLY A 47 -4.75 7.59 -21.15
C GLY A 47 -4.22 8.91 -21.71
N GLU A 48 -4.92 10.01 -21.43
CA GLU A 48 -4.61 11.32 -22.01
C GLU A 48 -3.49 12.07 -21.26
N ASN A 49 -3.27 11.76 -19.98
CA ASN A 49 -2.35 12.48 -19.10
C ASN A 49 -1.12 11.67 -18.67
N GLY A 50 -0.91 10.49 -19.26
CA GLY A 50 0.12 9.55 -18.85
C GLY A 50 -0.28 8.71 -17.63
N SER A 51 0.55 7.72 -17.28
CA SER A 51 0.35 6.89 -16.10
C SER A 51 1.30 7.25 -14.96
N GLY A 52 0.89 6.86 -13.75
CA GLY A 52 1.65 7.02 -12.52
C GLY A 52 1.53 5.76 -11.68
N ALA A 53 2.57 5.50 -10.88
CA ALA A 53 2.62 4.36 -9.99
C ALA A 53 2.73 4.83 -8.53
N ILE A 54 1.88 4.25 -7.67
CA ILE A 54 1.92 4.42 -6.22
C ILE A 54 2.32 3.07 -5.60
N PHE A 55 3.46 3.06 -4.92
CA PHE A 55 3.95 1.90 -4.20
C PHE A 55 3.63 2.06 -2.72
N PHE A 56 2.95 1.07 -2.15
CA PHE A 56 2.60 1.05 -0.73
C PHE A 56 3.65 0.28 0.10
N SER A 57 3.89 0.75 1.31
CA SER A 57 4.69 0.07 2.33
C SER A 57 3.89 -1.05 3.00
N GLY A 58 4.60 -2.00 3.64
CA GLY A 58 3.98 -3.04 4.47
C GLY A 58 3.36 -4.22 3.73
N CYS A 59 3.38 -4.23 2.40
CA CYS A 59 3.15 -5.43 1.61
C CYS A 59 4.40 -6.32 1.71
N SER A 60 4.37 -7.31 2.59
CA SER A 60 5.42 -8.32 2.62
C SER A 60 5.17 -9.32 1.49
N LEU A 61 5.96 -9.26 0.41
CA LEU A 61 6.08 -10.31 -0.62
C LEU A 61 6.77 -11.57 -0.04
N ARG A 62 6.27 -12.08 1.10
CA ARG A 62 6.86 -13.21 1.82
C ARG A 62 5.78 -14.15 2.31
#